data_AF-Q252D8-F1
#
_entry.id   AF-Q252D8-F1
#
_cell.length_a   1.000
_cell.length_b   1.000
_cell.length_c   1.000
_cell.angle_alpha   90.00
_cell.angle_beta   90.00
_cell.angle_gamma   90.00
#
_symmetry.space_group_name_H-M   'P 1'
#
loop_
_entity.id
_entity.type
_entity.pdbx_description
1 polymer ?
#
loop_
_entity_poly.entity_id
_entity_poly.type
_entity_poly.pdbx_seq_one_letter_code
_entity_poly.pdbx_strand_id
1 'polypeptide(L)'
;MTIHLAKACGLCNNCSDEKSEAGAECDCGNNPSEWVANCSLCHDLLDESQSIHIPDYLLEEAGIPKGAKLEAYTDGNSGEITVVEADIQQDLGDVPPCILSVLAQSGICLAALDELIMQESIIYGK
;
A
#
# COMPACT_ATOMS: atom_id res chain seq x y z
N MET A 1 -14.55 -9.57 9.47
CA MET A 1 -13.96 -8.69 8.44
C MET A 1 -12.45 -8.93 8.31
N THR A 2 -11.66 -8.70 9.37
CA THR A 2 -10.19 -8.91 9.38
C THR A 2 -9.75 -10.33 8.98
N ILE A 3 -10.46 -11.38 9.41
CA ILE A 3 -10.17 -12.78 9.03
C ILE A 3 -10.24 -13.02 7.52
N HIS A 4 -11.16 -12.35 6.81
CA HIS A 4 -11.30 -12.52 5.35
C HIS A 4 -10.24 -11.74 4.60
N LEU A 5 -9.92 -10.54 5.08
CA LEU A 5 -8.84 -9.72 4.53
C LEU A 5 -7.49 -10.40 4.71
N ALA A 6 -7.19 -10.96 5.88
CA ALA A 6 -5.99 -11.76 6.10
C ALA A 6 -5.91 -12.99 5.18
N LYS A 7 -7.05 -13.56 4.77
CA LYS A 7 -7.09 -14.66 3.79
C LYS A 7 -6.80 -14.20 2.35
N ALA A 8 -7.23 -13.00 1.99
CA ALA A 8 -7.04 -12.45 0.64
C ALA A 8 -5.65 -11.83 0.47
N CYS A 9 -5.21 -11.04 1.45
CA CYS A 9 -3.99 -10.22 1.40
C CYS A 9 -2.81 -10.88 2.12
N GLY A 10 -3.04 -12.01 2.79
CA GLY A 10 -2.05 -12.65 3.67
C GLY A 10 -1.84 -11.92 4.99
N LEU A 11 -1.03 -12.54 5.84
CA LEU A 11 -0.42 -11.85 6.97
C LEU A 11 0.87 -11.18 6.51
N CYS A 12 1.14 -9.98 7.02
CA CYS A 12 2.38 -9.28 6.75
C CYS A 12 3.55 -10.07 7.31
N ASN A 13 4.37 -10.64 6.42
CA ASN A 13 5.63 -11.31 6.73
C ASN A 13 6.82 -10.54 6.14
N ASN A 14 6.66 -9.22 6.01
CA ASN A 14 7.55 -8.30 5.30
C ASN A 14 7.55 -8.39 3.76
N CYS A 15 6.41 -8.83 3.20
CA CYS A 15 5.97 -8.72 1.80
C CYS A 15 7.06 -8.99 0.72
N SER A 16 7.68 -10.17 0.86
CA SER A 16 8.43 -11.00 -0.12
C SER A 16 9.89 -10.64 -0.45
N ASP A 17 10.84 -10.86 0.47
CA ASP A 17 12.23 -11.04 0.06
C ASP A 17 12.37 -12.34 -0.74
N GLU A 18 12.80 -12.22 -2.00
CA GLU A 18 13.34 -13.34 -2.74
C GLU A 18 14.51 -13.94 -1.96
N LYS A 19 14.31 -15.18 -1.50
CA LYS A 19 15.13 -15.98 -0.55
C LYS A 19 14.84 -15.73 0.92
N SER A 20 13.67 -16.19 1.39
CA SER A 20 13.76 -17.10 2.52
C SER A 20 14.47 -18.36 2.00
N GLU A 21 15.77 -18.50 2.25
CA GLU A 21 16.36 -19.84 2.19
C GLU A 21 15.47 -20.73 3.05
N ALA A 22 14.95 -21.81 2.46
CA ALA A 22 14.02 -22.71 3.11
C ALA A 22 14.64 -23.16 4.45
N GLY A 23 14.14 -22.60 5.56
CA GLY A 23 14.64 -22.90 6.91
C GLY A 23 15.08 -21.72 7.77
N ALA A 24 15.02 -20.47 7.32
CA ALA A 24 15.10 -19.33 8.25
C ALA A 24 13.73 -19.16 8.95
N GLU A 25 13.60 -19.65 10.19
CA GLU A 25 12.57 -19.14 11.11
C GLU A 25 12.68 -17.61 11.07
N CYS A 26 11.62 -16.91 10.66
CA CYS A 26 11.60 -15.48 10.90
C CYS A 26 11.75 -15.34 12.43
N ASP A 27 12.78 -14.62 12.89
CA ASP A 27 12.82 -14.13 14.28
C ASP A 27 11.86 -12.95 14.42
N CYS A 28 10.72 -13.04 13.71
CA CYS A 28 9.67 -12.08 13.72
C CYS A 28 8.83 -12.43 14.93
N GLY A 29 9.13 -11.76 16.05
CA GLY A 29 8.44 -11.92 17.33
C GLY A 29 6.93 -12.09 17.13
N ASN A 30 6.28 -12.86 18.01
CA ASN A 30 4.89 -13.34 17.86
C ASN A 30 3.80 -12.25 17.91
N ASN A 31 4.09 -11.03 17.46
CA ASN A 31 3.19 -9.90 17.46
C ASN A 31 2.87 -9.43 16.03
N PRO A 32 1.66 -9.70 15.52
CA PRO A 32 1.23 -9.30 14.17
C PRO A 32 1.33 -7.79 13.90
N SER A 33 1.15 -6.93 14.92
CA SER A 33 1.28 -5.48 14.76
C SER A 33 2.73 -5.04 14.49
N GLU A 34 3.70 -5.79 15.00
CA GLU A 34 5.13 -5.47 14.86
C GLU A 34 5.61 -5.78 13.43
N TRP A 35 5.06 -6.81 12.79
CA TRP A 35 5.38 -7.14 11.40
C TRP A 35 4.97 -6.04 10.43
N VAL A 36 3.77 -5.48 10.62
CA VAL A 36 3.28 -4.37 9.79
C VAL A 36 4.10 -3.10 10.03
N ALA A 37 4.46 -2.81 11.29
CA ALA A 37 5.27 -1.65 11.63
C ALA A 37 6.71 -1.73 11.08
N ASN A 38 7.27 -2.94 11.01
CA ASN A 38 8.62 -3.17 10.49
C ASN A 38 8.65 -3.45 8.98
N CYS A 39 7.49 -3.45 8.31
CA CYS A 39 7.41 -3.64 6.87
C CYS A 39 7.55 -2.30 6.15
N SER A 40 8.58 -2.15 5.32
CA SER A 40 8.82 -0.89 4.57
C SER A 40 7.62 -0.49 3.73
N LEU A 41 7.07 -1.41 2.93
CA LEU A 41 5.91 -1.13 2.08
C LEU A 41 4.67 -0.70 2.88
N CYS A 42 4.42 -1.32 4.05
CA CYS A 42 3.30 -0.92 4.90
C CYS A 42 3.58 0.37 5.67
N HIS A 43 4.85 0.63 6.02
CA HIS A 43 5.28 1.86 6.66
C HIS A 43 5.11 3.04 5.72
N ASP A 44 5.56 2.92 4.47
CA ASP A 44 5.49 3.98 3.45
C ASP A 44 4.04 4.36 3.15
N LEU A 45 3.10 3.40 3.17
CA LEU A 45 1.66 3.68 3.04
C LEU A 45 1.06 4.44 4.23
N LEU A 46 1.67 4.34 5.41
CA LEU A 46 1.22 4.99 6.64
C LEU A 46 1.99 6.29 6.95
N ASP A 47 3.11 6.52 6.27
CA ASP A 47 4.00 7.65 6.49
C ASP A 47 3.74 8.78 5.48
N GLU A 48 2.86 9.70 5.87
CA GLU A 48 2.56 10.89 5.07
C GLU A 48 3.78 11.80 4.83
N SER A 49 4.89 11.62 5.57
CA SER A 49 6.10 12.43 5.41
C SER A 49 6.86 12.15 4.11
N GLN A 50 6.57 11.03 3.45
CA GLN A 50 7.15 10.68 2.15
C GLN A 50 6.32 11.20 0.96
N SER A 51 5.24 11.93 1.21
CA SER A 51 4.39 12.47 0.14
C SER A 51 5.11 13.55 -0.70
N ILE A 52 4.99 13.43 -2.02
CA ILE A 52 5.48 14.41 -2.98
C ILE A 52 4.30 15.28 -3.43
N HIS A 53 4.38 16.59 -3.18
CA HIS A 53 3.35 17.52 -3.62
C HIS A 53 3.69 18.12 -5.00
N ILE A 54 2.87 17.82 -6.00
CA ILE A 54 2.98 18.42 -7.33
C ILE A 54 2.23 19.76 -7.34
N PRO A 55 2.89 20.88 -7.70
CA PRO A 55 2.24 22.17 -7.81
C PRO A 55 1.01 22.16 -8.73
N ASP A 56 -0.08 22.81 -8.30
CA ASP A 56 -1.36 22.90 -9.03
C ASP A 56 -1.18 23.33 -10.50
N TYR A 57 -0.29 24.27 -10.78
CA TYR A 57 -0.09 24.77 -12.14
C TYR A 57 0.47 23.70 -13.09
N LEU A 58 1.26 22.74 -12.59
CA LEU A 58 1.76 21.63 -13.40
C LEU A 58 0.65 20.62 -13.70
N LEU A 59 -0.24 20.39 -12.73
CA LEU A 59 -1.41 19.54 -12.93
C LEU A 59 -2.37 20.15 -13.95
N GLU A 60 -2.63 21.46 -13.87
CA GLU A 60 -3.48 22.18 -14.82
C GLU A 60 -2.93 22.12 -16.26
N GLU A 61 -1.63 22.36 -16.44
CA GLU A 61 -0.98 22.26 -17.76
C GLU A 61 -0.98 20.82 -18.30
N ALA A 62 -0.94 19.81 -17.42
CA ALA A 62 -1.10 18.40 -17.77
C ALA A 62 -2.57 18.00 -18.04
N GLY A 63 -3.53 18.90 -17.78
CA GLY A 63 -4.96 18.61 -17.90
C GLY A 63 -5.53 17.75 -16.76
N ILE A 64 -4.79 17.59 -15.66
CA ILE A 64 -5.18 16.79 -14.50
C ILE A 64 -6.06 17.65 -13.56
N PRO A 65 -7.27 17.20 -13.20
CA PRO A 65 -8.16 17.93 -12.31
C PRO A 65 -7.55 18.16 -10.91
N LYS A 66 -7.85 19.31 -10.31
CA LYS A 66 -7.43 19.60 -8.94
C LYS A 66 -8.04 18.58 -7.96
N GLY A 67 -7.18 17.97 -7.15
CA GLY A 67 -7.59 16.99 -6.14
C GLY A 67 -7.84 15.59 -6.71
N ALA A 68 -7.55 15.35 -7.99
CA ALA A 68 -7.48 14.00 -8.52
C ALA A 68 -6.34 13.23 -7.86
N LYS A 69 -6.55 11.94 -7.59
CA LYS A 69 -5.48 11.02 -7.21
C LYS A 69 -4.54 10.83 -8.39
N LEU A 70 -3.27 10.68 -8.06
CA LEU A 70 -2.17 10.62 -9.02
C LEU A 70 -1.55 9.24 -9.01
N GLU A 71 -1.24 8.73 -10.19
CA GLU A 71 -0.45 7.52 -10.36
C GLU A 71 0.90 7.89 -10.98
N ALA A 72 1.96 7.22 -10.52
CA ALA A 72 3.32 7.50 -10.95
C ALA A 72 3.99 6.24 -11.52
N TYR A 73 4.57 6.38 -12.71
CA TYR A 73 5.36 5.35 -13.37
C TYR A 73 6.81 5.77 -13.47
N THR A 74 7.72 4.85 -13.19
CA THR A 74 9.15 5.09 -13.35
C THR A 74 9.67 4.40 -14.60
N ASP A 75 10.38 5.14 -15.46
CA ASP A 75 11.19 4.56 -16.52
C ASP A 75 12.63 4.40 -16.03
N GLY A 76 13.03 3.16 -15.72
CA GLY A 76 14.35 2.83 -15.20
C GLY A 76 15.50 3.08 -16.17
N ASN A 77 15.22 3.28 -17.46
CA ASN A 77 16.24 3.55 -18.47
C ASN A 77 16.55 5.04 -18.62
N SER A 78 15.54 5.90 -18.56
CA SER A 78 15.68 7.35 -18.66
C SER A 78 15.86 8.02 -17.30
N GLY A 79 15.39 7.38 -16.22
CA GLY A 79 15.29 7.98 -14.89
C GLY A 79 14.11 8.93 -14.76
N GLU A 80 13.18 8.93 -15.72
CA GLU A 80 11.99 9.76 -15.70
C GLU A 80 10.91 9.15 -14.80
N ILE A 81 10.18 10.03 -14.09
CA ILE A 81 8.96 9.69 -13.37
C ILE A 81 7.82 10.38 -14.10
N THR A 82 6.91 9.60 -14.66
CA THR A 82 5.71 10.09 -15.34
C THR A 82 4.56 10.06 -14.36
N VAL A 83 3.90 11.19 -14.16
CA VAL A 83 2.74 11.30 -13.28
C VAL A 83 1.49 11.56 -14.12
N VAL A 84 0.43 10.83 -13.85
CA VAL A 84 -0.87 10.93 -14.54
C VAL A 84 -2.01 10.98 -13.53
N GLU A 85 -3.19 11.37 -14.00
CA GLU A 85 -4.43 11.11 -13.25
C GLU A 85 -4.61 9.60 -13.08
N ALA A 86 -4.82 9.15 -11.85
CA ALA A 86 -5.04 7.73 -11.57
C ALA A 86 -6.39 7.28 -12.15
N ASP A 87 -6.41 6.14 -12.83
CA ASP A 87 -7.65 5.54 -13.33
C ASP A 87 -8.60 5.15 -12.19
N ILE A 88 -8.01 4.74 -11.06
CA ILE A 88 -8.72 4.35 -9.84
C ILE A 88 -8.46 5.41 -8.77
N GLN A 89 -9.53 6.00 -8.27
CA GLN A 89 -9.49 7.09 -7.30
C GLN A 89 -9.66 6.58 -5.86
N GLN A 90 -9.60 5.26 -5.66
CA GLN A 90 -9.80 4.60 -4.37
C GLN A 90 -8.51 3.92 -3.93
N ASP A 91 -8.08 4.16 -2.70
CA ASP A 91 -6.90 3.53 -2.08
C ASP A 91 -7.10 3.42 -0.56
N LEU A 92 -6.09 2.88 0.16
CA LEU A 92 -6.13 2.83 1.62
C LEU A 92 -6.10 4.20 2.29
N GLY A 93 -5.66 5.26 1.62
CA GLY A 93 -5.70 6.64 2.12
C GLY A 93 -7.13 7.16 2.34
N ASP A 94 -8.12 6.59 1.66
CA ASP A 94 -9.54 6.92 1.89
C ASP A 94 -10.09 6.30 3.19
N VAL A 95 -9.35 5.35 3.78
CA VAL A 95 -9.80 4.60 4.95
C VAL A 95 -9.38 5.33 6.23
N PRO A 96 -10.32 5.60 7.17
CA PRO A 96 -10.00 6.25 8.43
C PRO A 96 -8.84 5.57 9.20
N PRO A 97 -7.91 6.34 9.80
CA PRO A 97 -6.73 5.78 10.49
C PRO A 97 -7.05 4.76 11.58
N CYS A 98 -8.21 4.89 12.23
CA CYS A 98 -8.65 3.92 13.25
C CYS A 98 -8.91 2.53 12.67
N ILE A 99 -9.41 2.43 11.43
CA ILE A 99 -9.65 1.17 10.74
C ILE A 99 -8.32 0.59 10.27
N LEU A 100 -7.45 1.41 9.67
CA LEU A 100 -6.08 1.00 9.29
C LEU A 100 -5.32 0.44 10.49
N SER A 101 -5.45 1.08 11.66
CA SER A 101 -4.83 0.61 12.91
C SER A 101 -5.33 -0.79 13.31
N VAL A 102 -6.62 -1.06 13.18
CA VAL A 102 -7.19 -2.39 13.48
C VAL A 102 -6.70 -3.46 12.50
N LEU A 103 -6.58 -3.10 11.22
CA LEU A 103 -6.06 -3.99 10.18
C LEU A 103 -4.58 -4.33 10.43
N ALA A 104 -3.77 -3.31 10.74
CA ALA A 104 -2.37 -3.45 11.11
C ALA A 104 -2.19 -4.31 12.38
N GLN A 105 -2.98 -4.05 13.43
CA GLN A 105 -2.96 -4.85 14.66
C GLN A 105 -3.37 -6.31 14.44
N SER A 106 -4.19 -6.57 13.42
CA SER A 106 -4.56 -7.92 13.01
C SER A 106 -3.50 -8.62 12.15
N GLY A 107 -2.39 -7.94 11.83
CA GLY A 107 -1.29 -8.47 11.03
C GLY A 107 -1.54 -8.54 9.54
N ILE A 108 -2.56 -7.88 9.01
CA ILE A 108 -2.87 -7.90 7.57
C ILE A 108 -1.79 -7.09 6.82
N CYS A 109 -1.23 -7.60 5.71
CA CYS A 109 -0.32 -6.80 4.86
C CYS A 109 -1.16 -5.68 4.22
N LEU A 110 -0.98 -4.45 4.70
CA LEU A 110 -1.67 -3.28 4.18
C LEU A 110 -1.27 -3.02 2.72
N ALA A 111 -0.01 -3.23 2.36
CA ALA A 111 0.45 -3.10 0.98
C ALA A 111 -0.27 -4.06 0.02
N ALA A 112 -0.44 -5.33 0.40
CA ALA A 112 -1.19 -6.29 -0.41
C ALA A 112 -2.68 -5.96 -0.48
N LEU A 113 -3.25 -5.39 0.59
CA LEU A 113 -4.63 -4.93 0.58
C LEU A 113 -4.81 -3.71 -0.35
N ASP A 114 -3.88 -2.77 -0.31
CA ASP A 114 -3.88 -1.59 -1.18
C ASP A 114 -3.83 -1.99 -2.66
N GLU A 115 -2.96 -2.94 -2.99
CA GLU A 115 -2.88 -3.51 -4.35
C GLU A 115 -4.22 -4.13 -4.80
N LEU A 116 -4.89 -4.89 -3.92
CA LEU A 116 -6.20 -5.46 -4.24
C LEU A 116 -7.28 -4.39 -4.45
N ILE A 117 -7.21 -3.27 -3.72
CA ILE A 117 -8.11 -2.12 -3.92
C ILE A 117 -7.82 -1.46 -5.27
N MET A 118 -6.55 -1.23 -5.59
CA MET A 118 -6.11 -0.71 -6.90
C MET A 118 -6.39 -1.66 -8.07
N GLN A 119 -6.66 -2.94 -7.82
CA GLN A 119 -7.10 -3.88 -8.86
C GLN A 119 -8.63 -4.02 -8.93
N GLU A 120 -9.38 -3.20 -8.19
CA GLU A 120 -10.84 -3.29 -8.01
C GLU A 120 -11.30 -4.71 -7.63
N SER A 121 -10.47 -5.44 -6.88
CA SER A 121 -10.71 -6.85 -6.57
C SER A 121 -11.87 -7.01 -5.58
N ILE A 122 -12.83 -7.89 -5.92
CA ILE A 122 -13.94 -8.22 -5.02
C ILE A 122 -13.49 -9.25 -3.97
N ILE A 123 -13.44 -8.82 -2.71
CA ILE A 123 -13.15 -9.70 -1.58
C ILE A 123 -14.46 -10.21 -0.97
N TYR A 124 -14.70 -11.51 -1.10
CA TYR A 124 -15.89 -12.15 -0.53
C TYR A 124 -15.72 -12.50 0.95
N GLY A 125 -16.62 -12.00 1.79
CA GLY A 125 -16.86 -12.55 3.12
C GLY A 125 -17.63 -13.88 3.05
N LYS A 126 -17.42 -14.77 4.01
CA LYS A 126 -18.27 -15.95 4.24
C LYS A 126 -18.87 -15.87 5.62
#